data_AF-A0A940JNT9-F1
#
_entry.id   AF-A0A940JNT9-F1
#
_cell.length_a   1.000
_cell.length_b   1.000
_cell.length_c   1.000
_cell.angle_alpha   90.00
_cell.angle_beta   90.00
_cell.angle_gamma   90.00
#
_symmetry.space_group_name_H-M   'P 1'
#
loop_
_entity.id
_entity.type
_entity.pdbx_description
1 polymer ?
#
loop_
_entity_poly.entity_id
_entity_poly.type
_entity_poly.pdbx_seq_one_letter_code
_entity_poly.pdbx_strand_id
1 'polypeptide(L)'
;MSDWLGNFKTVQLYRGVGPVRFWGMMISLIVFFGAWAGIGVWLESRVGWPEAYGFQCGGRGCIFADIWHSPLLLGGNLDELELFVWIWFLPTLFIGAIGWAVAYARMKERRRNTIIPLDPNE
;
A
#
# COMPACT_ATOMS: atom_id res chain seq x y z
N MET A 1 -32.09 -15.51 8.48
CA MET A 1 -31.93 -14.18 7.85
C MET A 1 -30.55 -13.71 8.24
N SER A 2 -29.63 -13.79 7.30
CA SER A 2 -28.18 -13.65 7.50
C SER A 2 -27.78 -12.18 7.57
N ASP A 3 -27.71 -11.64 8.78
CA ASP A 3 -27.06 -10.35 9.02
C ASP A 3 -25.53 -10.50 8.89
N TRP A 4 -25.07 -10.47 7.64
CA TRP A 4 -24.10 -9.48 7.15
C TRP A 4 -22.76 -9.27 7.92
N LEU A 5 -22.21 -10.33 8.52
CA LEU A 5 -20.79 -10.78 8.59
C LEU A 5 -19.57 -9.82 8.37
N GLY A 6 -19.63 -8.53 8.71
CA GLY A 6 -18.46 -7.62 8.62
C GLY A 6 -18.13 -6.84 9.89
N ASN A 7 -19.09 -6.67 10.80
CA ASN A 7 -19.05 -5.59 11.79
C ASN A 7 -18.38 -5.96 13.14
N PHE A 8 -18.21 -7.24 13.45
CA PHE A 8 -17.69 -7.62 14.77
C PHE A 8 -16.22 -7.25 14.97
N LYS A 9 -15.39 -7.29 13.93
CA LYS A 9 -13.97 -6.92 14.04
C LYS A 9 -13.75 -5.41 14.15
N THR A 10 -14.48 -4.60 13.39
CA THR A 10 -14.41 -3.13 13.45
C THR A 10 -14.96 -2.58 14.75
N VAL A 11 -16.09 -3.13 15.24
CA VAL A 11 -16.67 -2.75 16.54
C VAL A 11 -15.77 -3.17 17.70
N GLN A 12 -15.11 -4.33 17.62
CA GLN A 12 -14.08 -4.72 18.61
C GLN A 12 -12.84 -3.82 18.56
N LEU A 13 -12.37 -3.42 17.37
CA LEU A 13 -11.29 -2.43 17.23
C LEU A 13 -11.68 -1.08 17.83
N TYR A 14 -12.91 -0.62 17.56
CA TYR A 14 -13.45 0.64 18.08
C TYR A 14 -13.50 0.65 19.62
N ARG A 15 -13.93 -0.47 20.23
CA ARG A 15 -13.94 -0.63 21.69
C ARG A 15 -12.55 -0.78 22.30
N GLY A 16 -11.61 -1.43 21.60
CA GLY A 16 -10.25 -1.68 22.11
C GLY A 16 -9.29 -0.50 21.99
N VAL A 17 -9.42 0.31 20.93
CA VAL A 17 -8.52 1.45 20.66
C VAL A 17 -9.10 2.76 21.23
N GLY A 18 -10.41 2.82 21.42
CA GLY A 18 -11.15 3.99 21.88
C GLY A 18 -11.61 4.88 20.71
N PRO A 19 -12.77 5.56 20.85
CA PRO A 19 -13.45 6.24 19.75
C PRO A 19 -12.61 7.37 19.12
N VAL A 20 -11.92 8.16 19.95
CA VAL A 20 -11.09 9.29 19.48
C VAL A 20 -9.92 8.81 18.63
N ARG A 21 -9.23 7.75 19.06
CA ARG A 21 -8.08 7.20 18.33
C ARG A 21 -8.51 6.53 17.03
N PHE A 22 -9.61 5.80 17.04
CA PHE A 22 -10.17 5.18 15.84
C PHE A 22 -10.51 6.24 14.76
N TRP A 23 -11.24 7.29 15.15
CA TRP A 23 -11.56 8.38 14.24
C TRP A 23 -10.32 9.15 13.78
N GLY A 24 -9.36 9.38 14.67
CA GLY A 24 -8.06 9.96 14.31
C GLY A 24 -7.33 9.15 13.23
N MET A 25 -7.27 7.82 13.37
CA MET A 25 -6.65 6.94 12.37
C MET A 25 -7.41 6.95 11.04
N MET A 26 -8.75 6.92 11.08
CA MET A 26 -9.58 6.98 9.87
C MET A 26 -9.42 8.30 9.12
N ILE A 27 -9.47 9.43 9.81
CA ILE A 27 -9.26 10.75 9.21
C ILE A 27 -7.85 10.85 8.63
N SER A 28 -6.84 10.38 9.37
CA SER A 28 -5.45 10.39 8.89
C SER A 28 -5.29 9.57 7.61
N LEU A 29 -5.94 8.41 7.50
CA LEU A 29 -5.93 7.59 6.29
C LEU A 29 -6.59 8.30 5.11
N ILE A 30 -7.77 8.90 5.34
CA ILE A 30 -8.49 9.64 4.30
C ILE A 30 -7.66 10.82 3.80
N VAL A 31 -7.09 11.61 4.71
CA VAL A 31 -6.24 12.76 4.35
C VAL A 31 -5.00 12.30 3.59
N PHE A 32 -4.36 11.22 4.05
CA PHE A 32 -3.18 10.66 3.38
C PHE A 32 -3.50 10.20 1.95
N PHE A 33 -4.55 9.40 1.75
CA PHE A 33 -4.93 8.93 0.42
C PHE A 33 -5.46 10.06 -0.47
N GLY A 34 -6.14 11.05 0.10
CA GLY A 34 -6.60 12.23 -0.63
C GLY A 34 -5.43 13.09 -1.12
N ALA A 35 -4.46 13.37 -0.24
CA ALA A 35 -3.25 14.09 -0.61
C ALA A 35 -2.44 13.31 -1.64
N TRP A 36 -2.34 11.98 -1.47
CA TRP A 36 -1.69 11.10 -2.43
C TRP A 36 -2.37 11.20 -3.81
N ALA A 37 -3.67 10.94 -3.92
CA ALA A 37 -4.38 11.04 -5.20
C ALA A 37 -4.22 12.43 -5.84
N GLY A 38 -4.29 13.50 -5.05
CA GLY A 38 -4.10 14.87 -5.52
C GLY A 38 -2.72 15.14 -6.11
N ILE A 39 -1.66 14.66 -5.46
CA ILE A 39 -0.28 14.78 -5.99
C ILE A 39 -0.14 14.00 -7.29
N GLY A 40 -0.75 12.82 -7.39
CA GLY A 40 -0.77 12.02 -8.62
C GLY A 40 -1.37 12.80 -9.79
N VAL A 41 -2.59 13.33 -9.63
CA VAL A 41 -3.26 14.14 -10.67
C VAL A 41 -2.45 15.37 -11.03
N TRP A 42 -1.82 16.02 -10.04
CA TRP A 42 -0.97 17.19 -10.29
C TRP A 42 0.27 16.84 -11.13
N LEU A 43 0.98 15.75 -10.80
CA LEU A 43 2.13 15.26 -11.57
C LEU A 43 1.72 14.85 -12.99
N GLU A 44 0.62 14.11 -13.13
CA GLU A 44 0.07 13.70 -14.42
C GLU A 44 -0.23 14.92 -15.32
N SER A 45 -0.87 15.95 -14.76
CA SER A 45 -1.19 17.18 -15.49
C SER A 45 0.05 17.95 -15.94
N ARG A 46 1.15 17.88 -15.17
CA ARG A 46 2.40 18.58 -15.46
C ARG A 46 3.22 17.90 -16.55
N VAL A 47 3.22 16.57 -16.54
CA VAL A 47 3.91 15.72 -17.52
C VAL A 47 3.06 15.50 -18.79
N GLY A 48 1.75 15.77 -18.72
CA GLY A 48 0.80 15.45 -19.79
C GLY A 48 0.52 13.94 -19.89
N TRP A 49 0.74 13.21 -18.80
CA TRP A 49 0.46 11.78 -18.74
C TRP A 49 -1.06 11.53 -18.62
N PRO A 50 -1.62 10.53 -19.31
CA PRO A 50 -0.99 9.61 -20.27
C PRO A 50 -1.02 10.11 -21.74
N GLU A 51 -1.78 11.16 -22.02
CA GLU A 51 -2.16 11.59 -23.37
C GLU A 51 -0.95 12.00 -24.24
N ALA A 52 0.05 12.65 -23.65
CA ALA A 52 1.29 13.05 -24.33
C ALA A 52 2.12 11.85 -24.82
N TYR A 53 1.91 10.67 -24.23
CA TYR A 53 2.62 9.43 -24.57
C TYR A 53 1.80 8.52 -25.50
N GLY A 54 0.69 9.03 -26.04
CA GLY A 54 -0.07 8.39 -27.11
C GLY A 54 -0.99 7.25 -26.66
N PHE A 55 -1.25 7.13 -25.35
CA PHE A 55 -2.25 6.21 -24.84
C PHE A 55 -3.28 6.93 -23.99
N GLN A 56 -4.53 6.49 -24.09
CA GLN A 56 -5.63 7.02 -23.30
C GLN A 56 -6.03 5.99 -22.29
N CYS A 57 -6.00 6.37 -21.01
CA CYS A 57 -6.61 5.59 -19.97
C CYS A 57 -7.57 6.46 -19.16
N GLY A 58 -8.87 6.21 -19.33
CA GLY A 58 -9.93 6.83 -18.54
C GLY A 58 -10.86 5.74 -18.00
N GLY A 59 -10.83 5.49 -16.68
CA GLY A 59 -11.79 4.60 -16.02
C GLY A 59 -11.19 3.59 -15.05
N ARG A 60 -11.91 2.50 -14.81
CA ARG A 60 -11.49 1.43 -13.88
C ARG A 60 -10.39 0.59 -14.52
N GLY A 61 -9.27 0.42 -13.79
CA GLY A 61 -8.14 -0.41 -14.22
C GLY A 61 -6.96 0.36 -14.79
N CYS A 62 -7.03 1.69 -14.86
CA CYS A 62 -5.93 2.49 -15.42
C CYS A 62 -4.61 2.32 -14.71
N ILE A 63 -4.62 2.13 -13.39
CA ILE A 63 -3.42 1.87 -12.61
C ILE A 63 -2.57 0.74 -13.20
N PHE A 64 -3.18 -0.32 -13.76
CA PHE A 64 -2.40 -1.40 -14.38
C PHE A 64 -1.80 -0.99 -15.73
N ALA A 65 -2.54 -0.23 -16.54
CA ALA A 65 -2.04 0.32 -17.80
C ALA A 65 -0.93 1.35 -17.53
N ASP A 66 -1.11 2.22 -16.54
CA ASP A 66 -0.11 3.20 -16.10
C ASP A 66 1.17 2.52 -15.62
N ILE A 67 1.06 1.46 -14.81
CA ILE A 67 2.23 0.67 -14.40
C ILE A 67 2.89 0.01 -15.60
N TRP A 68 2.12 -0.56 -16.53
CA TRP A 68 2.66 -1.23 -17.72
C TRP A 68 3.42 -0.28 -18.64
N HIS A 69 2.88 0.94 -18.84
CA HIS A 69 3.48 1.96 -19.68
C HIS A 69 4.49 2.85 -18.95
N SER A 70 4.57 2.77 -17.61
CA SER A 70 5.48 3.56 -16.77
C SER A 70 6.95 3.57 -17.20
N PRO A 71 7.54 2.54 -17.85
CA PRO A 71 8.93 2.62 -18.33
C PRO A 71 9.18 3.76 -19.33
N LEU A 72 8.14 4.26 -20.00
CA LEU A 72 8.23 5.42 -20.89
C LEU A 72 8.63 6.70 -20.14
N LEU A 73 8.37 6.77 -18.83
CA LEU A 73 8.74 7.89 -17.95
C LEU A 73 10.23 7.91 -17.57
N LEU A 74 11.01 6.88 -17.96
CA LEU A 74 12.46 6.85 -17.72
C LEU A 74 13.23 7.58 -18.85
N GLY A 75 12.53 8.33 -19.71
CA GLY A 75 13.03 8.94 -20.94
C GLY A 75 13.98 10.13 -20.75
N GLY A 76 13.94 10.83 -19.61
CA GLY A 76 15.05 11.70 -19.21
C GLY A 76 14.70 12.99 -18.47
N ASN A 77 13.42 13.27 -18.17
CA ASN A 77 13.06 14.48 -17.42
C ASN A 77 12.84 14.19 -15.92
N LEU A 78 13.16 15.16 -15.06
CA LEU A 78 12.97 15.02 -13.60
C LEU A 78 11.49 14.85 -13.24
N ASP A 79 10.60 15.60 -13.91
CA ASP A 79 9.16 15.52 -13.67
C ASP A 79 8.59 14.14 -14.06
N GLU A 80 9.14 13.49 -15.09
CA GLU A 80 8.77 12.13 -15.49
C GLU A 80 9.25 11.10 -14.45
N LEU A 81 10.45 11.29 -13.92
CA LEU A 81 11.00 10.42 -12.87
C LEU A 81 10.19 10.52 -11.57
N GLU A 82 9.75 11.72 -11.19
CA GLU A 82 8.87 11.92 -10.04
C GLU A 82 7.55 11.15 -10.20
N LEU A 83 6.93 11.24 -11.38
CA LEU A 83 5.71 10.48 -11.68
C LEU A 83 5.96 8.96 -11.71
N PHE A 84 7.10 8.51 -12.21
CA PHE A 84 7.49 7.09 -12.19
C PHE A 84 7.58 6.56 -10.75
N VAL A 85 8.31 7.27 -9.88
CA VAL A 85 8.43 6.90 -8.46
C VAL A 85 7.06 6.92 -7.79
N TRP A 86 6.21 7.89 -8.14
CA TRP A 86 4.85 8.00 -7.63
C TRP A 86 4.01 6.77 -7.98
N ILE A 87 3.94 6.38 -9.25
CA ILE A 87 3.19 5.20 -9.73
C ILE A 87 3.66 3.93 -9.01
N TRP A 88 4.97 3.78 -8.80
CA TRP A 88 5.56 2.60 -8.18
C TRP A 88 5.56 2.59 -6.65
N PHE A 89 5.22 3.70 -5.99
CA PHE A 89 5.26 3.80 -4.53
C PHE A 89 4.35 2.79 -3.82
N LEU A 90 3.08 2.68 -4.23
CA LEU A 90 2.15 1.72 -3.62
C LEU A 90 2.53 0.26 -3.90
N PRO A 91 2.85 -0.16 -5.14
CA PRO A 91 3.34 -1.51 -5.42
C PRO A 91 4.58 -1.89 -4.61
N THR A 92 5.58 -1.00 -4.55
CA THR A 92 6.82 -1.26 -3.82
C THR A 92 6.59 -1.35 -2.32
N LEU A 93 5.74 -0.49 -1.75
CA LEU A 93 5.37 -0.54 -0.34
C LEU A 93 4.64 -1.85 0.01
N PHE A 94 3.72 -2.29 -0.85
CA PHE A 94 2.98 -3.54 -0.65
C PHE A 94 3.90 -4.77 -0.72
N ILE A 95 4.72 -4.88 -1.75
CA ILE A 95 5.68 -5.98 -1.93
C ILE A 95 6.70 -5.99 -0.79
N GLY A 96 7.21 -4.81 -0.41
CA GLY A 96 8.15 -4.66 0.71
C GLY A 96 7.56 -5.10 2.04
N ALA A 97 6.32 -4.71 2.34
CA ALA A 97 5.63 -5.11 3.56
C ALA A 97 5.40 -6.63 3.64
N ILE A 98 5.00 -7.26 2.52
CA ILE A 98 4.84 -8.71 2.45
C ILE A 98 6.19 -9.42 2.61
N GLY A 99 7.22 -8.98 1.87
CA GLY A 99 8.56 -9.52 1.97
C GLY A 99 9.11 -9.44 3.40
N TRP A 100 8.93 -8.29 4.05
CA TRP A 100 9.28 -8.09 5.45
C TRP A 100 8.51 -9.02 6.38
N ALA A 101 7.18 -9.12 6.24
CA ALA A 101 6.35 -9.98 7.07
C ALA A 101 6.78 -11.46 6.96
N VAL A 102 7.06 -11.93 5.75
CA VAL A 102 7.54 -13.31 5.50
C VAL A 102 8.94 -13.51 6.09
N ALA A 103 9.85 -12.56 5.89
CA ALA A 103 11.20 -12.62 6.46
C ALA A 103 11.16 -12.66 7.99
N TYR A 104 10.33 -11.79 8.60
CA TYR A 104 10.13 -11.74 10.04
C TYR A 104 9.52 -13.03 10.58
N ALA A 105 8.49 -13.58 9.91
CA ALA A 105 7.89 -14.85 10.30
C ALA A 105 8.90 -16.01 10.26
N ARG A 106 9.70 -16.10 9.18
CA ARG A 106 10.78 -17.10 9.05
C ARG A 106 11.85 -16.95 10.13
N MET A 107 12.25 -15.73 10.45
CA MET A 107 13.22 -15.47 11.52
C MET A 107 12.66 -15.84 12.91
N LYS A 108 11.39 -15.54 13.17
CA LYS A 108 10.72 -15.90 14.43
C LYS A 108 10.61 -17.42 14.60
N GLU A 109 10.28 -18.14 13.53
CA GLU A 109 10.20 -19.60 13.55
C GLU A 109 11.55 -20.27 13.77
N ARG A 110 12.63 -19.73 13.16
CA ARG A 110 14.00 -20.14 13.49
C ARG A 110 14.32 -19.94 14.96
N ARG A 111 13.97 -18.79 15.55
CA ARG A 111 14.19 -18.53 16.98
C ARG A 111 13.36 -19.45 17.89
N ARG A 112 12.12 -19.78 17.51
CA ARG A 112 11.27 -20.69 18.30
C ARG A 112 11.83 -22.12 18.34
N ASN A 113 12.36 -22.62 17.22
CA ASN A 113 12.91 -23.98 17.14
C ASN A 113 14.30 -24.12 17.80
N THR A 114 15.00 -23.02 18.06
CA THR A 114 16.26 -23.03 18.84
C THR A 114 16.01 -23.12 20.35
N ILE A 115 14.82 -22.76 20.84
CA ILE A 115 14.45 -22.81 22.26
C ILE A 115 13.60 -24.07 22.50
N ILE A 116 14.17 -25.25 22.24
CA ILE A 116 13.64 -26.50 22.79
C ILE A 116 14.24 -26.58 24.21
N PRO A 117 13.44 -26.50 25.29
CA PRO A 117 13.97 -26.75 26.63
C PRO A 117 14.45 -28.20 26.67
N LEU A 118 15.70 -28.43 27.09
CA LEU A 118 16.09 -29.77 27.54
C LEU A 118 15.15 -30.16 28.67
N ASP A 119 14.52 -31.34 28.52
CA ASP A 119 13.79 -31.95 29.62
C ASP A 119 14.80 -32.14 30.77
N PRO A 120 14.59 -31.53 31.96
CA PRO A 120 15.50 -31.67 33.09
C PRO A 120 15.48 -33.08 33.72
N ASN A 121 14.72 -34.03 33.15
CA ASN A 121 14.48 -35.36 33.73
C ASN A 121 15.07 -36.53 32.92
N GLU A 122 16.05 -36.29 32.03
CA GLU A 122 16.90 -37.35 31.43
C GLU A 122 18.31 -37.38 32.05
#